data_AF-A0A9X3KP56-F1
#
_entry.id   AF-A0A9X3KP56-F1
#
_cell.length_a   1.000
_cell.length_b   1.000
_cell.length_c   1.000
_cell.angle_alpha   90.00
_cell.angle_beta   90.00
_cell.angle_gamma   90.00
#
_symmetry.space_group_name_H-M   'P 1'
#
loop_
_entity.id
_entity.type
_entity.pdbx_description
1 polymer ?
#
loop_
_entity_poly.entity_id
_entity_poly.type
_entity_poly.pdbx_seq_one_letter_code
_entity_poly.pdbx_strand_id
1 'polypeptide(L)' 'MLWNLEKLEQERLDLIEVISALRHVERLSQTDRTSVFEEITAHMGRLSELDAEKLRIQSALDAY' A
#
# COMPACT_ATOMS: atom_id res chain seq x y z
N MET A 1 -5.05 23.98 -42.03
CA MET A 1 -5.92 23.10 -41.20
C MET A 1 -5.24 21.80 -40.80
N LEU A 2 -4.41 21.16 -41.65
CA LEU A 2 -3.62 19.96 -41.30
C LEU A 2 -2.73 20.14 -40.05
N TRP A 3 -2.08 21.30 -39.92
CA TRP A 3 -1.19 21.62 -38.79
C TRP A 3 -1.86 21.57 -37.41
N ASN A 4 -3.15 21.90 -37.32
CA ASN A 4 -3.90 21.77 -36.05
C ASN A 4 -4.18 20.31 -35.71
N LEU A 5 -4.34 19.44 -36.72
CA LEU A 5 -4.63 18.03 -36.52
C LEU A 5 -3.38 17.29 -36.00
N GLU A 6 -2.22 17.56 -36.59
CA GLU A 6 -0.94 16.99 -36.15
C GLU A 6 -0.60 17.43 -34.72
N LYS A 7 -0.84 18.71 -34.39
CA LYS A 7 -0.64 19.22 -33.03
C LYS A 7 -1.58 18.56 -32.03
N LEU A 8 -2.86 18.37 -32.38
CA LEU A 8 -3.83 17.66 -31.55
C LEU A 8 -3.45 16.19 -31.35
N GLU A 9 -2.93 15.52 -32.39
CA GLU A 9 -2.49 14.13 -32.26
C GLU A 9 -1.24 14.03 -31.38
N GLN A 10 -0.30 14.98 -31.48
CA GLN A 10 0.84 15.02 -30.59
C GLN A 10 0.43 15.25 -29.13
N GLU A 11 -0.42 16.24 -28.87
CA GLU A 11 -0.94 16.50 -27.53
C GLU A 11 -1.70 15.27 -26.97
N ARG A 12 -2.42 14.54 -27.82
CA ARG A 12 -3.08 13.29 -27.45
C ARG A 12 -2.08 12.18 -27.07
N LEU A 13 -1.01 12.00 -27.85
CA LEU A 13 0.04 11.01 -27.57
C LEU A 13 0.78 11.33 -26.26
N ASP A 14 1.13 12.59 -26.06
CA ASP A 14 1.79 13.06 -24.84
C ASP A 14 0.90 12.80 -23.60
N LEU A 15 -0.41 13.07 -23.71
CA LEU A 15 -1.36 12.79 -22.64
C LEU A 15 -1.49 11.28 -22.36
N ILE A 16 -1.47 10.42 -23.39
CA ILE A 16 -1.49 8.97 -23.21
C ILE A 16 -0.25 8.50 -22.43
N GLU A 17 0.92 9.06 -22.71
CA GLU A 17 2.15 8.73 -22.01
C GLU A 17 2.09 9.14 -20.53
N VAL A 18 1.67 10.38 -20.26
CA VAL A 18 1.50 10.89 -18.89
C VAL A 18 0.50 10.04 -18.10
N ILE A 19 -0.66 9.72 -18.68
CA ILE A 19 -1.66 8.88 -18.03
C ILE A 19 -1.10 7.48 -17.73
N SER A 20 -0.32 6.91 -18.64
CA SER A 20 0.29 5.59 -18.46
C SER A 20 1.30 5.59 -17.32
N ALA A 21 2.13 6.63 -17.22
CA ALA A 21 3.06 6.82 -16.11
C ALA A 21 2.32 6.96 -14.77
N LEU A 22 1.27 7.79 -14.71
CA LEU A 22 0.46 7.99 -13.50
C LEU A 22 -0.20 6.68 -13.02
N ARG A 23 -0.76 5.88 -13.94
CA ARG A 23 -1.33 4.56 -13.63
C ARG A 23 -0.28 3.55 -13.14
N HIS A 24 0.96 3.67 -13.59
CA HIS A 24 2.04 2.83 -13.08
C HIS A 24 2.38 3.20 -11.63
N VAL A 25 2.53 4.50 -11.35
CA VAL A 25 2.77 5.00 -9.99
C VAL A 25 1.62 4.64 -9.04
N GLU A 26 0.37 4.77 -9.47
CA GLU A 26 -0.81 4.37 -8.69
C GLU A 26 -0.74 2.89 -8.29
N ARG A 27 -0.42 2.00 -9.24
CA ARG A 27 -0.30 0.56 -8.97
C ARG A 27 0.82 0.23 -8.00
N LEU A 28 1.97 0.90 -8.11
CA LEU A 28 3.08 0.74 -7.16
C LEU A 28 2.64 1.17 -5.76
N SER A 29 2.01 2.34 -5.63
CA SER A 29 1.50 2.82 -4.34
C SER A 29 0.45 1.88 -3.72
N GLN A 30 -0.44 1.29 -4.53
CA GLN A 30 -1.39 0.28 -4.05
C GLN A 30 -0.71 -1.02 -3.60
N THR A 31 0.36 -1.43 -4.29
CA THR A 31 1.18 -2.58 -3.91
C THR A 31 1.87 -2.32 -2.58
N ASP A 32 2.51 -1.15 -2.42
CA ASP A 32 3.15 -0.73 -1.17
C ASP A 32 2.14 -0.67 -0.02
N ARG A 33 0.93 -0.15 -0.27
CA ARG A 33 -0.15 -0.12 0.74
C ARG A 33 -0.55 -1.52 1.20
N THR A 34 -0.62 -2.48 0.29
CA THR A 34 -0.93 -3.88 0.61
C THR A 34 0.17 -4.48 1.47
N SER A 35 1.43 -4.27 1.09
CA SER A 35 2.60 -4.75 1.85
C SER A 35 2.63 -4.19 3.28
N VAL A 36 2.40 -2.88 3.45
CA VAL A 36 2.34 -2.25 4.77
C VAL A 36 1.20 -2.79 5.61
N PHE A 37 0.03 -3.06 5.00
CA PHE A 37 -1.12 -3.63 5.70
C PHE A 37 -0.84 -5.06 6.20
N GLU A 38 -0.16 -5.89 5.40
CA GLU A 38 0.25 -7.23 5.79
C GLU A 38 1.23 -7.19 6.98
N GLU A 39 2.21 -6.29 6.94
CA GLU A 39 3.18 -6.09 8.02
C GLU A 39 2.50 -5.63 9.33
N ILE A 40 1.58 -4.67 9.26
CA ILE A 40 0.76 -4.24 10.40
C ILE A 40 -0.04 -5.43 10.96
N THR A 41 -0.66 -6.23 10.09
CA THR A 41 -1.46 -7.39 10.52
C THR A 41 -0.60 -8.42 11.25
N ALA A 42 0.59 -8.73 10.72
CA ALA A 42 1.54 -9.61 11.36
C ALA A 42 1.99 -9.09 12.73
N HIS A 43 2.28 -7.79 12.84
CA HIS A 43 2.66 -7.17 14.11
C HIS A 43 1.53 -7.16 15.13
N MET A 44 0.28 -6.90 14.72
CA MET A 44 -0.88 -7.01 15.60
C MET A 44 -1.06 -8.44 16.13
N GLY A 45 -0.85 -9.45 15.28
CA GLY A 45 -0.88 -10.86 15.70
C GLY A 45 0.16 -11.14 16.79
N ARG A 46 1.41 -10.72 16.55
CA ARG A 46 2.49 -10.90 17.52
C ARG A 46 2.23 -10.17 18.84
N LEU A 47 1.65 -8.98 18.79
CA LEU A 47 1.29 -8.22 19.98
C LEU A 47 0.23 -8.95 20.82
N SER A 48 -0.79 -9.51 20.16
CA SER A 48 -1.84 -10.29 20.84
C SER A 48 -1.28 -11.53 21.53
N GLU A 49 -0.33 -12.23 20.91
CA GLU A 49 0.37 -13.36 21.54
C GLU A 49 1.13 -12.94 22.80
N LEU A 50 1.87 -11.82 22.71
CA LEU A 50 2.62 -11.27 23.85
C LEU A 50 1.71 -10.85 24.99
N ASP A 51 0.57 -10.21 24.68
CA ASP A 51 -0.41 -9.82 25.70
C ASP A 51 -1.01 -11.05 26.39
N ALA A 52 -1.32 -12.11 25.64
CA ALA A 52 -1.81 -13.37 26.20
C ALA A 52 -0.75 -14.06 27.07
N GLU A 53 0.51 -14.08 26.64
CA GLU A 53 1.62 -14.63 27.41
C GLU A 53 1.86 -13.84 28.70
N LYS A 54 1.89 -12.51 28.62
CA LYS A 54 1.99 -11.62 29.77
C LYS A 54 0.88 -11.87 30.78
N LEU A 55 -0.36 -12.01 30.31
CA LEU A 55 -1.50 -12.28 31.18
C LEU A 55 -1.34 -13.62 31.91
N ARG A 56 -0.94 -14.68 31.20
CA ARG A 56 -0.69 -16.01 31.81
C ARG A 56 0.38 -15.94 32.90
N ILE A 57 1.49 -15.25 32.62
CA ILE A 57 2.58 -15.09 33.59
C ILE A 57 2.09 -14.30 34.82
N GLN A 58 1.37 -13.20 34.62
CA GLN A 58 0.82 -12.40 35.72
C GLN A 58 -0.14 -13.23 36.58
N SER A 59 -1.06 -13.97 35.97
CA SER A 59 -1.99 -14.84 36.70
C SER A 59 -1.28 -15.95 37.47
N ALA A 60 -0.19 -16.51 36.92
CA ALA A 60 0.62 -17.51 37.63
C ALA A 60 1.36 -16.91 38.83
N LEU A 61 1.81 -15.65 38.73
CA LEU A 61 2.46 -14.94 39.82
C LEU A 61 1.47 -14.56 40.94
N ASP A 62 0.26 -14.13 40.58
CA ASP A 62 -0.79 -13.75 41.53
C ASP A 62 -1.39 -14.97 42.27
N ALA A 63 -1.23 -16.18 41.73
CA ALA A 63 -1.69 -17.43 42.33
C ALA A 63 -0.68 -18.07 43.31
N TYR A 64 0.51 -17.47 43.45
CA TYR A 64 1.60 -17.90 44.34
C TYR A 64 1.59 -17.08 45.63
#